data_AF-A0A6G0HIT4-F1
#
_entry.id   AF-A0A6G0HIT4-F1
#
_cell.length_a   1.000
_cell.length_b   1.000
_cell.length_c   1.000
_cell.angle_alpha   90.00
_cell.angle_beta   90.00
_cell.angle_gamma   90.00
#
_symmetry.space_group_name_H-M   'P 1'
#
loop_
_entity.id
_entity.type
_entity.pdbx_description
1 polymer ?
#
loop_
_entity_poly.entity_id
_entity_poly.type
_entity_poly.pdbx_seq_one_letter_code
_entity_poly.pdbx_strand_id
1 'polypeptide(L)'
;MYEPQLSTLSDTDEMQPFPRGYMHMNFEDSQAVLDDYTNAILYERGTLNPDEHQDDPDDKASTYTLTNVVPMVPDFNNIVWNKQEHIIRKRLNNYCRGTAYIVTGITTSGKMIRRENINRVAVPTYLWSAYCCIHYDHNAPFNERYKFPSFAHYGLNEEDNNEVVEISVQKLKEFLRKTTFVDQNFQIFVGDCIPPASSQAK
;
A
#
# COMPACT_ATOMS: atom_id res chain seq x y z
N MET A 1 -18.92 0.24 8.89
CA MET A 1 -17.91 -0.32 7.96
C MET A 1 -18.37 -1.70 7.51
N TYR A 2 -18.35 -1.96 6.22
CA TYR A 2 -18.65 -3.27 5.65
C TYR A 2 -17.42 -3.75 4.88
N GLU A 3 -17.02 -5.01 5.09
CA GLU A 3 -15.96 -5.63 4.27
C GLU A 3 -16.49 -5.80 2.85
N PRO A 4 -15.83 -5.22 1.84
CA PRO A 4 -16.21 -5.36 0.45
C PRO A 4 -15.94 -6.80 0.00
N GLN A 5 -16.97 -7.48 -0.51
CA GLN A 5 -16.90 -8.89 -0.86
C GLN A 5 -16.52 -9.06 -2.34
N LEU A 6 -15.28 -9.44 -2.60
CA LEU A 6 -14.78 -9.76 -3.96
C LEU A 6 -15.14 -11.21 -4.36
N SER A 7 -16.40 -11.60 -4.16
CA SER A 7 -16.85 -12.99 -4.33
C SER A 7 -16.99 -13.45 -5.78
N THR A 8 -17.17 -12.51 -6.70
CA THR A 8 -17.60 -12.75 -8.08
C THR A 8 -16.51 -12.30 -9.06
N LEU A 9 -15.85 -13.28 -9.68
CA LEU A 9 -14.80 -13.02 -10.70
C LEU A 9 -15.32 -12.26 -11.94
N SER A 10 -16.65 -12.21 -12.14
CA SER A 10 -17.29 -11.57 -13.29
C SER A 10 -17.88 -10.18 -13.00
N ASP A 11 -17.81 -9.72 -11.75
CA ASP A 11 -18.35 -8.41 -11.40
C ASP A 11 -17.38 -7.27 -11.76
N THR A 12 -17.89 -6.04 -11.66
CA THR A 12 -17.12 -4.83 -11.96
C THR A 12 -15.97 -4.65 -10.97
N ASP A 13 -14.88 -4.02 -11.41
CA ASP A 13 -13.74 -3.64 -10.56
C ASP A 13 -14.09 -2.62 -9.46
N GLU A 14 -15.33 -2.12 -9.47
CA GLU A 14 -15.86 -1.14 -8.53
C GLU A 14 -16.50 -1.77 -7.29
N MET A 15 -16.30 -1.14 -6.14
CA MET A 15 -16.85 -1.57 -4.86
C MET A 15 -18.37 -1.40 -4.82
N GLN A 16 -19.11 -2.49 -4.58
CA GLN A 16 -20.58 -2.47 -4.52
C GLN A 16 -21.11 -2.84 -3.14
N PRO A 17 -22.27 -2.30 -2.73
CA PRO A 17 -22.99 -2.78 -1.55
C PRO A 17 -23.33 -4.26 -1.67
N PHE A 18 -23.31 -4.97 -0.54
CA PHE A 18 -23.60 -6.40 -0.53
C PHE A 18 -24.99 -6.72 -1.11
N PRO A 19 -25.09 -7.59 -2.13
CA PRO A 19 -26.39 -7.91 -2.73
C PRO A 19 -27.31 -8.62 -1.72
N ARG A 20 -28.57 -8.17 -1.67
CA ARG A 20 -29.60 -8.76 -0.79
C ARG A 20 -30.23 -9.98 -1.49
N GLY A 21 -29.55 -11.11 -1.51
CA GLY A 21 -30.03 -12.37 -2.12
C GLY A 21 -29.20 -13.59 -1.73
N TYR A 22 -29.67 -14.79 -2.12
CA TYR A 22 -28.92 -16.04 -1.95
C TYR A 22 -27.71 -16.06 -2.88
N MET A 23 -26.52 -15.79 -2.34
CA MET A 23 -25.24 -16.04 -3.01
C MET A 23 -24.73 -17.41 -2.58
N HIS A 24 -24.68 -18.35 -3.52
CA HIS A 24 -23.96 -19.62 -3.34
C HIS A 24 -22.47 -19.40 -3.62
N MET A 25 -21.78 -18.68 -2.74
CA MET A 25 -20.32 -18.56 -2.78
C MET A 25 -19.79 -18.53 -1.35
N ASN A 26 -18.86 -19.42 -1.04
CA ASN A 26 -18.12 -19.33 0.20
C ASN A 26 -17.10 -18.20 -0.02
N PHE A 27 -17.27 -17.06 0.66
CA PHE A 27 -16.39 -15.89 0.52
C PHE A 27 -14.92 -16.22 0.68
N GLU A 28 -14.66 -17.24 1.48
CA GLU A 28 -13.35 -17.81 1.68
C GLU A 28 -12.70 -18.18 0.34
N ASP A 29 -13.42 -18.69 -0.64
CA ASP A 29 -12.83 -19.15 -1.91
C ASP A 29 -12.09 -18.05 -2.70
N SER A 30 -12.48 -16.77 -2.53
CA SER A 30 -11.94 -15.66 -3.33
C SER A 30 -11.34 -14.51 -2.53
N GLN A 31 -11.60 -14.42 -1.21
CA GLN A 31 -11.07 -13.34 -0.37
C GLN A 31 -10.56 -13.87 0.97
N ALA A 32 -9.70 -13.07 1.61
CA ALA A 32 -9.25 -13.33 2.96
C ALA A 32 -10.39 -13.08 3.96
N VAL A 33 -10.54 -13.97 4.93
CA VAL A 33 -11.45 -13.79 6.07
C VAL A 33 -10.66 -13.73 7.38
N LEU A 34 -11.29 -13.26 8.45
CA LEU A 34 -10.62 -13.14 9.76
C LEU A 34 -10.02 -14.47 10.23
N ASP A 35 -10.70 -15.58 9.94
CA ASP A 35 -10.24 -16.93 10.30
C ASP A 35 -8.95 -17.35 9.59
N ASP A 36 -8.59 -16.72 8.47
CA ASP A 36 -7.30 -16.95 7.82
C ASP A 36 -6.12 -16.43 8.67
N TYR A 37 -6.36 -15.47 9.56
CA TYR A 37 -5.32 -14.87 10.42
C TYR A 37 -5.30 -15.48 11.83
N THR A 38 -6.34 -16.20 12.27
CA THR A 38 -6.48 -16.70 13.65
C THR A 38 -5.32 -17.58 14.11
N ASN A 39 -4.72 -18.36 13.20
CA ASN A 39 -3.60 -19.27 13.52
C ASN A 39 -2.25 -18.75 13.01
N ALA A 40 -2.19 -17.52 12.49
CA ALA A 40 -0.99 -16.94 11.92
C ALA A 40 -0.13 -16.23 12.99
N ILE A 41 0.28 -16.96 14.03
CA ILE A 41 0.94 -16.39 15.24
C ILE A 41 2.22 -15.58 14.98
N LEU A 42 2.85 -15.75 13.81
CA LEU A 42 4.07 -15.04 13.41
C LEU A 42 3.79 -13.69 12.74
N TYR A 43 2.52 -13.38 12.47
CA TYR A 43 2.13 -12.19 11.71
C TYR A 43 1.02 -11.42 12.39
N GLU A 44 1.08 -10.12 12.23
CA GLU A 44 -0.02 -9.21 12.51
C GLU A 44 -0.70 -8.77 11.22
N ARG A 45 -1.90 -8.22 11.37
CA ARG A 45 -2.65 -7.59 10.29
C ARG A 45 -2.13 -6.18 10.10
N GLY A 46 -1.27 -5.97 9.11
CA GLY A 46 -0.76 -4.65 8.75
C GLY A 46 -1.55 -4.06 7.58
N THR A 47 -1.92 -2.79 7.69
CA THR A 47 -2.65 -2.05 6.64
C THR A 47 -1.70 -1.48 5.59
N LEU A 48 -2.09 -1.51 4.31
CA LEU A 48 -1.31 -0.89 3.22
C LEU A 48 -1.61 0.61 3.07
N ASN A 49 -2.87 0.99 3.25
CA ASN A 49 -3.30 2.37 3.41
C ASN A 49 -3.54 2.65 4.90
N PRO A 50 -2.67 3.40 5.61
CA PRO A 50 -2.76 3.56 7.05
C PRO A 50 -3.81 4.58 7.48
N ASP A 51 -4.40 4.35 8.66
CA ASP A 51 -5.37 5.23 9.29
C ASP A 51 -4.81 6.64 9.57
N GLU A 52 -3.50 6.75 9.78
CA GLU A 52 -2.79 7.98 10.09
C GLU A 52 -2.81 8.96 8.91
N HIS A 53 -2.99 8.46 7.68
CA HIS A 53 -3.07 9.28 6.48
C HIS A 53 -4.49 9.75 6.18
N GLN A 54 -5.49 9.28 6.93
CA GLN A 54 -6.90 9.65 6.77
C GLN A 54 -7.33 10.70 7.82
N ASP A 55 -8.23 11.60 7.43
CA ASP A 55 -8.77 12.65 8.31
C ASP A 55 -10.16 12.29 8.85
N ASP A 56 -11.08 11.91 7.97
CA ASP A 56 -12.47 11.61 8.33
C ASP A 56 -12.61 10.26 9.08
N PRO A 57 -13.47 10.15 10.10
CA PRO A 57 -13.71 8.90 10.82
C PRO A 57 -14.16 7.74 9.94
N ASP A 58 -14.99 7.97 8.91
CA ASP A 58 -15.44 6.91 8.01
C ASP A 58 -14.31 6.45 7.08
N ASP A 59 -13.44 7.37 6.64
CA ASP A 59 -12.24 7.05 5.87
C ASP A 59 -11.24 6.24 6.71
N LYS A 60 -11.00 6.64 7.96
CA LYS A 60 -10.20 5.87 8.93
C LYS A 60 -10.80 4.49 9.18
N ALA A 61 -12.12 4.40 9.31
CA ALA A 61 -12.78 3.12 9.47
C ALA A 61 -12.50 2.23 8.23
N SER A 62 -12.60 2.77 7.03
CA SER A 62 -12.36 2.01 5.79
C SER A 62 -10.98 1.35 5.70
N THR A 63 -9.95 1.86 6.38
CA THR A 63 -8.59 1.27 6.31
C THR A 63 -8.47 -0.08 7.00
N TYR A 64 -9.43 -0.47 7.85
CA TYR A 64 -9.39 -1.74 8.57
C TYR A 64 -10.05 -2.92 7.82
N THR A 65 -10.46 -2.72 6.56
CA THR A 65 -10.95 -3.82 5.71
C THR A 65 -9.83 -4.79 5.37
N LEU A 66 -10.14 -6.08 5.24
CA LEU A 66 -9.18 -7.12 4.88
C LEU A 66 -8.62 -6.96 3.47
N THR A 67 -9.37 -6.32 2.56
CA THR A 67 -8.84 -5.91 1.25
C THR A 67 -7.65 -4.93 1.32
N ASN A 68 -7.46 -4.25 2.45
CA ASN A 68 -6.34 -3.34 2.71
C ASN A 68 -5.27 -3.95 3.64
N VAL A 69 -5.43 -5.21 4.05
CA VAL A 69 -4.60 -5.84 5.09
C VAL A 69 -3.72 -6.94 4.51
N VAL A 70 -2.45 -6.96 4.92
CA VAL A 70 -1.50 -8.02 4.61
C VAL A 70 -0.85 -8.55 5.89
N PRO A 71 -0.37 -9.81 5.90
CA PRO A 71 0.40 -10.33 7.02
C PRO A 71 1.76 -9.61 7.14
N MET A 72 2.00 -8.91 8.23
CA MET A 72 3.28 -8.25 8.51
C MET A 72 3.93 -8.85 9.75
N VAL A 73 5.26 -8.94 9.77
CA VAL A 73 6.01 -9.33 10.98
C VAL A 73 5.79 -8.25 12.05
N PRO A 74 5.45 -8.61 13.31
CA PRO A 74 5.06 -7.64 14.35
C PRO A 74 6.08 -6.53 14.59
N ASP A 75 7.35 -6.86 14.74
CA ASP A 75 8.41 -5.87 15.00
C ASP A 75 8.61 -4.93 13.80
N PHE A 76 8.58 -5.48 12.58
CA PHE A 76 8.64 -4.67 11.37
C PHE A 76 7.45 -3.70 11.29
N ASN A 77 6.23 -4.18 11.48
CA ASN A 77 5.01 -3.37 11.44
C ASN A 77 5.04 -2.24 12.48
N ASN A 78 5.20 -2.61 13.76
CA ASN A 78 5.01 -1.70 14.88
C ASN A 78 6.15 -0.70 15.07
N ILE A 79 7.38 -1.06 14.73
CA ILE A 79 8.57 -0.24 15.01
C ILE A 79 9.09 0.43 13.75
N VAL A 80 9.16 -0.30 12.64
CA VAL A 80 9.84 0.18 11.43
C VAL A 80 8.85 0.83 10.46
N TRP A 81 7.80 0.11 10.07
CA TRP A 81 6.85 0.55 9.06
C TRP A 81 5.99 1.71 9.56
N ASN A 82 5.35 1.58 10.73
CA ASN A 82 4.55 2.67 11.34
C ASN A 82 5.36 3.97 11.52
N LYS A 83 6.64 3.87 11.90
CA LYS A 83 7.53 5.03 12.01
C LYS A 83 7.73 5.72 10.66
N GLN A 84 7.86 4.94 9.59
CA GLN A 84 8.02 5.49 8.25
C GLN A 84 6.73 6.13 7.74
N GLU A 85 5.56 5.52 7.96
CA GLU A 85 4.26 6.11 7.62
C GLU A 85 4.08 7.47 8.28
N HIS A 86 4.47 7.59 9.55
CA HIS A 86 4.47 8.84 10.30
C HIS A 86 5.42 9.90 9.71
N ILE A 87 6.61 9.49 9.27
CA ILE A 87 7.58 10.37 8.59
C ILE A 87 6.99 10.90 7.28
N ILE A 88 6.38 10.03 6.48
CA ILE A 88 5.74 10.42 5.21
C ILE A 88 4.60 11.41 5.46
N ARG A 89 3.73 11.13 6.44
CA ARG A 89 2.65 12.05 6.82
C ARG A 89 3.17 13.44 7.19
N LYS A 90 4.19 13.50 8.07
CA LYS A 90 4.82 14.78 8.47
C LYS A 90 5.42 15.51 7.27
N ARG A 91 6.14 14.80 6.40
CA ARG A 91 6.76 15.38 5.20
C ARG A 91 5.72 15.99 4.28
N LEU A 92 4.67 15.23 3.97
CA LEU A 92 3.62 15.68 3.07
C LEU A 92 2.82 16.84 3.69
N ASN A 93 2.43 16.77 4.96
CA ASN A 93 1.69 17.86 5.61
C ASN A 93 2.48 19.16 5.71
N ASN A 94 3.80 19.09 5.87
CA ASN A 94 4.64 20.28 6.03
C ASN A 94 5.03 20.92 4.69
N TYR A 95 5.25 20.11 3.65
CA TYR A 95 5.91 20.57 2.42
C TYR A 95 5.10 20.34 1.15
N CYS A 96 4.08 19.48 1.14
CA CYS A 96 3.13 19.41 0.03
C CYS A 96 2.09 20.55 0.17
N ARG A 97 1.91 21.32 -0.89
CA ARG A 97 0.98 22.47 -0.95
C ARG A 97 -0.31 22.17 -1.72
N GLY A 98 -0.39 21.01 -2.37
CA GLY A 98 -1.58 20.54 -3.07
C GLY A 98 -1.97 19.14 -2.61
N THR A 99 -2.69 18.42 -3.47
CA THR A 99 -3.05 17.02 -3.23
C THR A 99 -1.82 16.13 -3.42
N ALA A 100 -1.48 15.37 -2.38
CA ALA A 100 -0.53 14.28 -2.49
C ALA A 100 -1.27 12.99 -2.87
N TYR A 101 -0.63 12.17 -3.70
CA TYR A 101 -1.09 10.83 -4.05
C TYR A 101 -0.08 9.83 -3.50
N ILE A 102 -0.56 8.78 -2.85
CA ILE A 102 0.28 7.71 -2.29
C ILE A 102 -0.17 6.39 -2.90
N VAL A 103 0.80 5.58 -3.32
CA VAL A 103 0.59 4.22 -3.81
C VAL A 103 1.44 3.30 -2.95
N THR A 104 0.79 2.38 -2.25
CA THR A 104 1.44 1.35 -1.45
C THR A 104 1.16 -0.01 -2.08
N GLY A 105 2.13 -0.91 -2.02
CA GLY A 105 1.98 -2.27 -2.50
C GLY A 105 2.96 -3.21 -1.85
N ILE A 106 2.88 -4.48 -2.28
CA ILE A 106 3.70 -5.56 -1.78
C ILE A 106 4.41 -6.29 -2.92
N THR A 107 5.43 -7.07 -2.56
CA THR A 107 6.00 -8.11 -3.41
C THR A 107 5.94 -9.43 -2.67
N THR A 108 5.86 -10.56 -3.37
CA THR A 108 5.71 -11.88 -2.74
C THR A 108 6.69 -12.87 -3.35
N SER A 109 7.31 -13.71 -2.53
CA SER A 109 8.21 -14.81 -2.95
C SER A 109 7.54 -16.19 -2.92
N GLY A 110 6.22 -16.25 -2.74
CA GLY A 110 5.44 -17.50 -2.66
C GLY A 110 5.19 -18.02 -1.24
N LYS A 111 5.60 -17.28 -0.20
CA LYS A 111 5.23 -17.55 1.20
C LYS A 111 3.73 -17.33 1.39
N MET A 112 3.01 -18.31 1.92
CA MET A 112 1.56 -18.26 2.11
C MET A 112 1.18 -18.67 3.54
N ILE A 113 0.19 -18.00 4.11
CA ILE A 113 -0.55 -18.51 5.28
C ILE A 113 -1.46 -19.64 4.78
N ARG A 114 -1.43 -20.75 5.52
CA ARG A 114 -2.23 -21.94 5.22
C ARG A 114 -3.31 -22.13 6.28
N ARG A 115 -4.53 -22.39 5.83
CA ARG A 115 -5.67 -22.79 6.66
C ARG A 115 -6.24 -24.06 6.08
N GLU A 116 -6.43 -25.09 6.93
CA GLU A 116 -6.92 -26.40 6.49
C GLU A 116 -6.11 -27.01 5.32
N ASN A 117 -4.79 -26.81 5.34
CA ASN A 117 -3.84 -27.19 4.28
C ASN A 117 -4.01 -26.47 2.92
N ILE A 118 -4.87 -25.48 2.81
CA ILE A 118 -5.07 -24.65 1.62
C ILE A 118 -4.26 -23.36 1.76
N ASN A 119 -3.61 -22.92 0.68
CA ASN A 119 -2.94 -21.61 0.63
C ASN A 119 -4.01 -20.51 0.55
N ARG A 120 -4.04 -19.61 1.53
CA ARG A 120 -5.09 -18.59 1.66
C ARG A 120 -4.55 -17.20 1.34
N VAL A 121 -3.63 -16.73 2.17
CA VAL A 121 -3.15 -15.34 2.14
C VAL A 121 -1.66 -15.31 1.84
N ALA A 122 -1.26 -14.52 0.85
CA ALA A 122 0.15 -14.33 0.54
C ALA A 122 0.83 -13.48 1.61
N VAL A 123 2.00 -13.92 2.07
CA VAL A 123 2.85 -13.15 2.98
C VAL A 123 3.80 -12.30 2.12
N PRO A 124 3.78 -10.96 2.25
CA PRO A 124 4.72 -10.08 1.59
C PRO A 124 6.16 -10.43 1.93
N THR A 125 7.04 -10.37 0.93
CA THR A 125 8.49 -10.32 1.12
C THR A 125 8.94 -8.90 1.35
N TYR A 126 8.48 -7.96 0.51
CA TYR A 126 8.73 -6.54 0.70
C TYR A 126 7.43 -5.76 0.70
N LEU A 127 7.39 -4.71 1.51
CA LEU A 127 6.40 -3.65 1.42
C LEU A 127 7.06 -2.45 0.77
N TRP A 128 6.32 -1.74 -0.06
CA TRP A 128 6.80 -0.52 -0.70
C TRP A 128 5.69 0.52 -0.75
N SER A 129 6.09 1.79 -0.65
CA SER A 129 5.18 2.90 -0.84
C SER A 129 5.88 4.04 -1.55
N ALA A 130 5.15 4.71 -2.42
CA ALA A 130 5.60 5.85 -3.18
C ALA A 130 4.58 6.97 -3.07
N TYR A 131 5.04 8.21 -3.06
CA TYR A 131 4.17 9.38 -3.08
C TYR A 131 4.52 10.33 -4.21
N CYS A 132 3.53 11.11 -4.61
CA CYS A 132 3.61 12.15 -5.63
C CYS A 132 2.89 13.40 -5.13
N CYS A 133 3.59 14.54 -5.13
CA CYS A 133 3.05 15.86 -4.87
C CYS A 133 3.75 16.88 -5.79
N ILE A 134 3.05 17.25 -6.87
CA ILE A 134 3.57 18.17 -7.89
C ILE A 134 3.67 19.63 -7.39
N HIS A 135 2.84 20.00 -6.41
CA HIS A 135 2.82 21.34 -5.82
C HIS A 135 3.41 21.28 -4.43
N TYR A 136 4.70 21.57 -4.29
CA TYR A 136 5.42 21.50 -3.02
C TYR A 136 6.22 22.77 -2.72
N ASP A 137 6.64 22.91 -1.46
CA ASP A 137 7.42 24.04 -0.99
C ASP A 137 8.87 23.97 -1.47
N HIS A 138 9.25 24.89 -2.35
CA HIS A 138 10.60 24.97 -2.91
C HIS A 138 11.63 25.57 -1.91
N ASN A 139 11.16 26.14 -0.80
CA ASN A 139 11.97 26.64 0.31
C ASN A 139 12.18 25.59 1.42
N ALA A 140 11.65 24.36 1.24
CA ALA A 140 11.88 23.27 2.18
C ALA A 140 13.38 23.02 2.41
N PRO A 141 13.78 22.60 3.62
CA PRO A 141 15.15 22.17 3.91
C PRO A 141 15.65 21.15 2.87
N PHE A 142 16.94 21.21 2.52
CA PHE A 142 17.50 20.40 1.42
C PHE A 142 17.15 18.92 1.55
N ASN A 143 17.25 18.36 2.76
CA ASN A 143 16.98 16.95 3.09
C ASN A 143 15.52 16.50 2.83
N GLU A 144 14.59 17.43 2.76
CA GLU A 144 13.20 17.16 2.38
C GLU A 144 12.98 17.51 0.91
N ARG A 145 13.51 18.65 0.47
CA ARG A 145 13.30 19.17 -0.88
C ARG A 145 13.76 18.22 -1.99
N TYR A 146 14.87 17.49 -1.81
CA TYR A 146 15.35 16.56 -2.83
C TYR A 146 14.43 15.34 -3.05
N LYS A 147 13.49 15.11 -2.12
CA LYS A 147 12.51 14.02 -2.17
C LYS A 147 11.20 14.42 -2.84
N PHE A 148 11.06 15.68 -3.26
CA PHE A 148 9.91 16.17 -4.03
C PHE A 148 10.27 16.33 -5.52
N PRO A 149 9.31 16.19 -6.45
CA PRO A 149 7.87 16.02 -6.23
C PRO A 149 7.46 14.58 -5.86
N SER A 150 8.35 13.59 -6.02
CA SER A 150 8.04 12.20 -5.75
C SER A 150 9.21 11.43 -5.15
N PHE A 151 8.93 10.57 -4.19
CA PHE A 151 9.89 9.64 -3.63
C PHE A 151 9.23 8.32 -3.27
N ALA A 152 10.05 7.33 -3.00
CA ALA A 152 9.62 5.99 -2.67
C ALA A 152 10.42 5.45 -1.49
N HIS A 153 9.88 4.41 -0.86
CA HIS A 153 10.59 3.61 0.11
C HIS A 153 10.08 2.17 0.07
N TYR A 154 10.92 1.25 0.52
CA TYR A 154 10.54 -0.15 0.71
C TYR A 154 11.22 -0.73 1.95
N GLY A 155 10.65 -1.78 2.52
CA GLY A 155 11.17 -2.51 3.67
C GLY A 155 10.97 -4.02 3.51
N LEU A 156 11.88 -4.80 4.09
CA LEU A 156 11.80 -6.26 4.11
C LEU A 156 10.89 -6.69 5.27
N ASN A 157 9.89 -7.53 5.00
CA ASN A 157 8.92 -8.02 5.98
C ASN A 157 9.48 -9.20 6.79
N GLU A 158 10.55 -8.97 7.53
CA GLU A 158 11.25 -9.95 8.36
C GLU A 158 11.66 -9.33 9.71
N GLU A 159 12.10 -10.14 10.67
CA GLU A 159 12.55 -9.66 11.99
C GLU A 159 13.90 -8.92 11.90
N ASP A 160 14.83 -9.44 11.08
CA ASP A 160 16.18 -8.91 10.91
C ASP A 160 16.37 -8.22 9.55
N ASN A 161 17.30 -7.25 9.50
CA ASN A 161 17.63 -6.50 8.28
C ASN A 161 16.42 -5.85 7.59
N ASN A 162 15.47 -5.41 8.40
CA ASN A 162 14.16 -4.91 7.98
C ASN A 162 14.08 -3.37 7.87
N GLU A 163 15.24 -2.70 7.86
CA GLU A 163 15.32 -1.24 7.74
C GLU A 163 14.64 -0.73 6.46
N VAL A 164 13.99 0.42 6.57
CA VAL A 164 13.39 1.09 5.43
C VAL A 164 14.49 1.73 4.57
N VAL A 165 14.44 1.46 3.28
CA VAL A 165 15.30 2.08 2.28
C VAL A 165 14.49 3.11 1.50
N GLU A 166 14.79 4.40 1.67
CA GLU A 166 14.19 5.45 0.84
C GLU A 166 14.98 5.64 -0.48
N ILE A 167 14.27 5.68 -1.61
CA ILE A 167 14.83 5.73 -2.97
C ILE A 167 13.97 6.59 -3.89
N SER A 168 14.49 6.92 -5.08
CA SER A 168 13.66 7.55 -6.12
C SER A 168 12.61 6.56 -6.65
N VAL A 169 11.49 7.10 -7.12
CA VAL A 169 10.41 6.31 -7.75
C VAL A 169 10.94 5.49 -8.94
N GLN A 170 11.88 6.05 -9.72
CA GLN A 170 12.54 5.33 -10.82
C GLN A 170 13.29 4.08 -10.33
N LYS A 171 14.07 4.21 -9.24
CA LYS A 171 14.77 3.05 -8.66
C LYS A 171 13.78 2.04 -8.07
N LEU A 172 12.67 2.49 -7.50
CA LEU A 172 11.62 1.59 -7.03
C LEU A 172 11.02 0.80 -8.19
N LYS A 173 10.72 1.46 -9.32
CA LYS A 173 10.26 0.78 -10.54
C LYS A 173 11.25 -0.28 -11.02
N GLU A 174 12.55 0.02 -11.03
CA GLU A 174 13.59 -0.95 -11.39
C GLU A 174 13.65 -2.13 -10.41
N PHE A 175 13.48 -1.86 -9.11
CA PHE A 175 13.40 -2.89 -8.07
C PHE A 175 12.19 -3.81 -8.30
N LEU A 176 10.99 -3.23 -8.46
CA LEU A 176 9.75 -3.99 -8.67
C LEU A 176 9.79 -4.84 -9.93
N ARG A 177 10.37 -4.34 -11.02
CA ARG A 177 10.57 -5.13 -12.26
C ARG A 177 11.45 -6.37 -12.07
N LYS A 178 12.31 -6.39 -11.06
CA LYS A 178 13.18 -7.54 -10.75
C LYS A 178 12.53 -8.50 -9.76
N THR A 179 11.67 -8.00 -8.88
CA THR A 179 11.14 -8.75 -7.73
C THR A 179 9.68 -9.17 -7.89
N THR A 180 8.96 -8.64 -8.89
CA THR A 180 7.55 -8.94 -9.15
C THR A 180 7.27 -9.10 -10.64
N PHE A 181 6.18 -9.80 -10.96
CA PHE A 181 5.69 -9.93 -12.32
C PHE A 181 4.88 -8.69 -12.70
N VAL A 182 5.58 -7.65 -13.17
CA VAL A 182 4.97 -6.42 -13.67
C VAL A 182 5.20 -6.28 -15.17
N ASP A 183 4.23 -5.71 -15.87
CA ASP A 183 4.33 -5.46 -17.31
C ASP A 183 5.53 -4.58 -17.67
N GLN A 184 6.01 -4.70 -18.90
CA GLN A 184 7.11 -3.86 -19.40
C GLN A 184 6.77 -2.36 -19.35
N ASN A 185 5.49 -2.02 -19.42
CA ASN A 185 4.96 -0.66 -19.37
C ASN A 185 4.55 -0.19 -17.96
N PHE A 186 4.93 -0.93 -16.90
CA PHE A 186 4.57 -0.60 -15.53
C PHE A 186 4.99 0.83 -15.14
N GLN A 187 4.04 1.61 -14.64
CA GLN A 187 4.25 2.95 -14.09
C GLN A 187 3.52 3.03 -12.74
N ILE A 188 4.18 3.65 -11.75
CA ILE A 188 3.57 3.87 -10.43
C ILE A 188 2.66 5.10 -10.46
N PHE A 189 3.15 6.18 -11.09
CA PHE A 189 2.38 7.40 -11.32
C PHE A 189 2.34 7.69 -12.82
N VAL A 190 1.21 8.18 -13.30
CA VAL A 190 1.09 8.66 -14.68
C VAL A 190 2.11 9.77 -14.90
N GLY A 191 2.89 9.66 -15.98
CA GLY A 191 3.93 10.64 -16.31
C GLY A 191 5.05 10.75 -15.26
N ASP A 192 5.26 9.72 -14.42
CA ASP A 192 6.30 9.67 -13.38
C ASP A 192 6.24 10.87 -12.40
N CYS A 193 5.03 11.36 -12.10
CA CYS A 193 4.81 12.53 -11.25
C CYS A 193 5.45 13.84 -11.79
N ILE A 194 5.70 13.91 -13.10
CA ILE A 194 6.17 15.12 -13.74
C ILE A 194 4.95 16.01 -14.04
N PRO A 195 4.95 17.29 -13.63
CA PRO A 195 3.87 18.20 -13.99
C PRO A 195 3.74 18.25 -15.52
N PRO A 196 2.53 18.19 -16.10
CA PRO A 196 2.38 18.43 -17.52
C PRO A 196 3.01 19.79 -17.84
N ALA A 197 3.84 19.84 -18.89
CA ALA A 197 4.42 21.10 -19.35
C ALA A 197 3.27 22.08 -19.54
N SER A 198 3.25 23.12 -18.72
CA SER A 198 2.19 24.13 -18.78
C SER A 198 2.03 24.54 -20.25
N SER A 199 0.82 24.35 -20.79
CA SER A 199 0.34 25.19 -21.87
C SER A 199 0.56 26.60 -21.37
N GLN A 200 1.54 27.28 -21.96
CA GLN A 200 1.78 28.69 -21.72
C GLN A 200 0.42 29.39 -21.84
N ALA A 201 -0.12 29.83 -20.71
CA ALA A 201 -1.28 30.68 -20.69
C ALA A 201 -0.88 31.94 -21.47
N LYS A 202 -1.45 32.05 -22.67
CA LYS A 202 -1.46 33.27 -23.47
C LYS A 202 -2.45 34.25 -22.89
#